data_AF-A0A0F8NXA1-F1
#
_entry.id   AF-A0A0F8NXA1-F1
#
_cell.length_a   1.000
_cell.length_b   1.000
_cell.length_c   1.000
_cell.angle_alpha   90.00
_cell.angle_beta   90.00
_cell.angle_gamma   90.00
#
_symmetry.space_group_name_H-M   'P 1'
#
loop_
_entity.id
_entity.type
_entity.pdbx_description
1 polymer ?
#
loop_
_entity_poly.entity_id
_entity_poly.type
_entity_poly.pdbx_seq_one_letter_code
_entity_poly.pdbx_strand_id
1 'polypeptide(L)'
;MIQSFIHPVTAFFTLYLFQYIRRTITFTHISHTDFGNREKAQPIFEWGKYREREGKLMMPFAVQVHHAFVDGIHIGKLADKLQRYLDEV
;
A
#
# COMPACT_ATOMS: atom_id res chain seq x y z
N MET A 1 -31.16 -10.66 0.13
CA MET A 1 -30.96 -9.73 -1.00
C MET A 1 -30.39 -8.38 -0.57
N ILE A 2 -30.63 -7.90 0.66
CA ILE A 2 -30.07 -6.62 1.17
C ILE A 2 -28.63 -6.76 1.72
N GLN A 3 -28.28 -7.91 2.33
CA GLN A 3 -26.92 -8.16 2.84
C GLN A 3 -25.82 -8.13 1.76
N SER A 4 -26.17 -8.49 0.51
CA SER A 4 -25.24 -8.49 -0.63
C SER A 4 -24.80 -7.08 -1.03
N PHE A 5 -25.62 -6.06 -0.74
CA PHE A 5 -25.37 -4.65 -1.08
C PHE A 5 -24.66 -3.88 0.03
N ILE A 6 -24.76 -4.35 1.29
CA ILE A 6 -24.13 -3.72 2.45
C ILE A 6 -22.63 -4.01 2.49
N HIS A 7 -22.22 -5.26 2.21
CA HIS A 7 -20.81 -5.67 2.24
C HIS A 7 -19.85 -4.79 1.41
N PRO A 8 -20.14 -4.45 0.14
CA PRO A 8 -19.23 -3.60 -0.64
C PRO A 8 -19.13 -2.19 -0.04
N VAL A 9 -20.24 -1.58 0.38
CA VAL A 9 -20.24 -0.22 0.94
C VAL A 9 -19.44 -0.14 2.24
N THR A 10 -19.60 -1.13 3.12
CA THR A 10 -18.81 -1.22 4.36
C THR A 10 -17.33 -1.47 4.06
N ALA A 11 -17.01 -2.34 3.11
CA ALA A 11 -15.62 -2.61 2.72
C ALA A 11 -14.92 -1.37 2.13
N PHE A 12 -15.60 -0.61 1.27
CA PHE A 12 -15.06 0.64 0.72
C PHE A 12 -14.82 1.68 1.81
N PHE A 13 -15.74 1.83 2.75
CA PHE A 13 -15.59 2.77 3.87
C PHE A 13 -14.40 2.39 4.77
N THR A 14 -14.28 1.11 5.12
CA THR A 14 -13.18 0.61 5.93
C THR A 14 -11.82 0.79 5.24
N LEU A 15 -11.71 0.47 3.95
CA LEU A 15 -10.47 0.68 3.18
C LEU A 15 -10.08 2.15 3.11
N TYR A 16 -11.06 3.04 2.91
CA TYR A 16 -10.83 4.48 2.87
C TYR A 16 -10.30 5.03 4.19
N LEU A 17 -10.87 4.59 5.32
CA LEU A 17 -10.44 5.00 6.65
C LEU A 17 -9.00 4.52 6.95
N PHE A 18 -8.67 3.26 6.64
CA PHE A 18 -7.31 2.75 6.79
C PHE A 18 -6.31 3.51 5.93
N GLN A 19 -6.67 3.83 4.68
CA GLN A 19 -5.81 4.61 3.80
C GLN A 19 -5.58 6.03 4.33
N TYR A 20 -6.61 6.66 4.90
CA TYR A 20 -6.53 7.99 5.48
C TYR A 20 -5.60 8.04 6.72
N ILE A 21 -5.73 7.06 7.62
CA ILE A 21 -4.87 6.95 8.81
C ILE A 21 -3.41 6.81 8.39
N ARG A 22 -3.12 5.96 7.41
CA ARG A 22 -1.75 5.75 6.92
C ARG A 22 -1.13 7.02 6.37
N ARG A 23 -1.87 7.82 5.61
CA ARG A 23 -1.39 9.11 5.06
C ARG A 23 -1.00 10.13 6.14
N THR A 24 -1.49 9.99 7.37
CA THR A 24 -1.26 10.96 8.45
C THR A 24 -0.06 10.58 9.33
N ILE A 25 0.34 9.30 9.37
CA ILE A 25 1.43 8.79 10.19
C ILE A 25 2.66 8.45 9.34
N THR A 26 3.84 8.47 9.95
CA THR A 26 5.06 7.96 9.32
C THR A 26 5.40 6.63 9.96
N PHE A 27 5.69 5.62 9.15
CA PHE A 27 5.98 4.26 9.58
C PHE A 27 7.30 3.79 8.97
N THR A 28 7.89 2.75 9.57
CA THR A 28 9.05 2.04 8.99
C THR A 28 8.67 0.66 8.47
N HIS A 29 7.57 0.09 8.96
CA HIS A 29 7.08 -1.22 8.55
C HIS A 29 5.56 -1.32 8.74
N ILE A 30 4.86 -1.91 7.77
CA ILE A 30 3.45 -2.29 7.87
C ILE A 30 3.32 -3.70 7.30
N SER A 31 2.61 -4.57 8.02
CA SER A 31 2.23 -5.90 7.55
C SER A 31 0.75 -6.12 7.83
N HIS A 32 -0.01 -6.58 6.84
CA HIS A 32 -1.35 -7.11 7.11
C HIS A 32 -1.26 -8.59 7.39
N THR A 33 -1.97 -9.02 8.43
CA THR A 33 -2.28 -10.44 8.64
C THR A 33 -3.45 -10.79 7.73
N ASP A 34 -3.16 -11.09 6.48
CA ASP A 34 -4.17 -11.62 5.56
C ASP A 34 -4.38 -13.10 5.86
N PHE A 35 -5.61 -13.49 6.20
CA PHE A 35 -6.02 -14.88 6.33
C PHE A 35 -6.12 -15.52 4.94
N GLY A 36 -4.98 -15.71 4.27
CA GLY A 36 -4.75 -16.68 3.19
C GLY A 36 -5.85 -16.88 2.16
N ASN A 37 -6.58 -15.84 1.76
CA ASN A 37 -7.55 -15.96 0.67
C ASN A 37 -6.79 -15.95 -0.65
N ARG A 38 -6.56 -17.14 -1.21
CA ARG A 38 -5.84 -17.37 -2.48
C ARG A 38 -6.46 -16.64 -3.67
N GLU A 39 -7.72 -16.20 -3.58
CA GLU A 39 -8.40 -15.46 -4.64
C GLU A 39 -8.09 -13.96 -4.61
N LYS A 40 -7.49 -13.43 -3.53
CA LYS A 40 -7.10 -12.02 -3.42
C LYS A 40 -5.64 -11.83 -3.84
N ALA A 41 -5.41 -11.74 -5.14
CA ALA A 41 -4.09 -11.49 -5.74
C ALA A 41 -3.78 -10.00 -5.98
N GLN A 42 -4.63 -9.09 -5.50
CA GLN A 42 -4.52 -7.65 -5.77
C GLN A 42 -3.35 -7.07 -4.97
N PRO A 43 -2.37 -6.40 -5.62
CA PRO A 43 -1.31 -5.70 -4.91
C PRO A 43 -1.90 -4.53 -4.12
N ILE A 44 -1.47 -4.37 -2.87
CA ILE A 44 -1.86 -3.26 -2.00
C ILE A 44 -0.66 -2.31 -1.87
N PHE A 45 -0.90 -1.03 -2.16
CA PHE A 45 0.10 0.04 -2.06
C PHE A 45 -0.27 1.00 -0.94
N GLU A 46 0.70 1.34 -0.11
CA GLU A 46 0.47 2.18 1.06
C GLU A 46 1.62 3.16 1.22
N TRP A 47 1.28 4.40 1.53
CA TRP A 47 2.28 5.41 1.85
C TRP A 47 1.84 6.23 3.05
N GLY A 48 2.84 6.72 3.76
CA GLY A 48 2.64 7.52 4.94
C GLY A 48 3.02 8.99 4.75
N LYS A 49 2.91 9.73 5.85
CA LYS A 49 3.32 11.13 5.91
C LYS A 49 4.82 11.24 5.64
N TYR A 50 5.17 12.05 4.65
CA TYR A 50 6.56 12.38 4.32
C TYR A 50 7.21 13.21 5.44
N ARG A 51 8.53 13.13 5.54
CA ARG A 51 9.34 13.90 6.49
C ARG A 51 10.62 14.35 5.82
N GLU A 52 11.11 15.53 6.20
CA GLU A 52 12.44 15.95 5.82
C GLU A 52 13.50 15.24 6.68
N ARG A 53 14.54 14.72 6.04
CA ARG A 53 15.69 14.11 6.69
C ARG A 53 16.93 14.40 5.85
N GLU A 54 17.95 14.99 6.47
CA GLU A 54 19.25 15.24 5.82
C GLU A 54 19.10 16.05 4.51
N GLY A 55 18.17 17.03 4.49
CA GLY A 55 17.87 17.85 3.31
C GLY A 55 17.10 17.15 2.21
N LYS A 56 16.59 15.95 2.45
CA LYS A 56 15.79 15.16 1.50
C LYS A 56 14.38 14.91 2.03
N LEU A 57 13.40 14.91 1.13
CA LEU A 57 12.04 14.51 1.46
C LEU A 57 11.92 12.99 1.42
N MET A 58 11.67 12.36 2.57
CA MET A 58 11.54 10.91 2.69
C MET A 58 10.08 10.54 2.92
N MET A 59 9.54 9.63 2.11
CA MET A 59 8.18 9.11 2.26
C MET A 59 8.22 7.59 2.52
N PRO A 60 7.57 7.11 3.59
CA PRO A 60 7.46 5.67 3.80
C PRO A 60 6.48 5.09 2.79
N PHE A 61 6.89 4.02 2.12
CA PHE A 61 6.13 3.32 1.09
C PHE A 61 6.18 1.82 1.37
N ALA A 62 5.02 1.17 1.40
CA ALA A 62 4.87 -0.26 1.62
C ALA A 62 4.07 -0.87 0.46
N VAL A 63 4.50 -2.07 0.07
CA VAL A 63 3.85 -2.86 -0.97
C VAL A 63 3.57 -4.24 -0.40
N GLN A 64 2.32 -4.65 -0.47
CA GLN A 64 1.93 -6.03 -0.16
C GLN A 64 1.49 -6.72 -1.43
N VAL A 65 2.12 -7.84 -1.73
CA VAL A 65 1.87 -8.65 -2.91
C VAL A 65 1.76 -10.11 -2.55
N HIS A 66 0.99 -10.85 -3.34
CA HIS A 66 0.92 -12.28 -3.22
C HIS A 66 2.12 -12.92 -3.96
N HIS A 67 2.98 -13.64 -3.24
CA HIS A 67 4.22 -14.22 -3.78
C HIS A 67 4.02 -15.14 -4.99
N ALA A 68 2.84 -15.76 -5.14
CA ALA A 68 2.55 -16.57 -6.34
C ALA A 68 2.55 -15.77 -7.66
N PHE A 69 2.46 -14.44 -7.60
CA PHE A 69 2.41 -13.57 -8.78
C PHE A 69 3.56 -12.58 -8.86
N VAL A 70 4.24 -12.31 -7.75
CA VAL A 70 5.23 -11.23 -7.64
C VAL A 70 6.44 -11.66 -6.82
N ASP A 71 7.58 -11.78 -7.50
CA ASP A 71 8.90 -11.95 -6.87
C ASP A 71 9.58 -10.62 -6.51
N GLY A 72 10.63 -10.70 -5.68
CA GLY A 72 11.43 -9.54 -5.26
C GLY A 72 12.00 -8.71 -6.42
N ILE A 73 12.25 -9.31 -7.59
CA ILE A 73 12.71 -8.59 -8.79
C ILE A 73 11.67 -7.56 -9.26
N HIS A 74 10.38 -7.90 -9.21
CA HIS A 74 9.31 -6.99 -9.62
C HIS A 74 9.20 -5.81 -8.65
N ILE A 75 9.34 -6.08 -7.35
CA ILE A 75 9.33 -5.04 -6.31
C ILE A 75 10.53 -4.09 -6.46
N GLY A 76 11.72 -4.63 -6.74
CA GLY A 76 12.91 -3.80 -7.04
C GLY A 76 12.70 -2.91 -8.25
N LYS A 77 12.19 -3.47 -9.36
CA LYS A 77 11.87 -2.69 -10.58
C LYS A 77 10.83 -1.60 -10.32
N LEU A 78 9.83 -1.86 -9.48
CA LEU A 78 8.83 -0.87 -9.09
C LEU A 78 9.49 0.27 -8.30
N ALA A 79 10.30 -0.05 -7.30
CA ALA A 79 10.98 0.94 -6.47
C ALA A 79 11.88 1.86 -7.31
N ASP A 80 12.67 1.29 -8.22
CA ASP A 80 13.55 2.06 -9.10
C ASP A 80 12.77 3.01 -10.02
N LYS A 81 11.69 2.51 -10.64
CA LYS A 81 10.85 3.31 -11.54
C LYS A 81 10.13 4.42 -10.78
N LEU A 82 9.62 4.12 -9.59
CA LEU A 82 8.93 5.10 -8.75
C LEU A 82 9.89 6.21 -8.32
N GLN A 83 11.10 5.86 -7.88
CA GLN A 83 12.09 6.84 -7.50
C GLN A 83 12.47 7.76 -8.67
N ARG A 84 12.78 7.18 -9.84
CA ARG A 84 13.11 7.97 -11.04
C ARG A 84 11.98 8.92 -11.44
N TYR A 85 10.74 8.42 -11.42
CA TYR A 85 9.58 9.26 -11.71
C TYR A 85 9.45 10.43 -10.74
N LEU A 86 9.72 10.23 -9.45
CA LEU A 86 9.66 11.29 -8.45
C LEU A 86 10.84 12.26 -8.53
N ASP A 87 12.00 11.82 -9.01
CA ASP A 87 13.17 12.70 -9.22
C ASP A 87 13.01 13.59 -10.46
N GLU A 88 12.18 13.18 -11.43
CA GLU A 88 11.90 13.90 -12.68
C GLU A 88 10.75 14.92 -12.58
N VAL A 89 9.97 14.89 -11.49
CA VAL A 89 8.82 15.78 -11.22
C VAL A 89 9.23 16.94 -10.34
#